data_AF-A0A8H3XRM9-F1
#
_entry.id   AF-A0A8H3XRM9-F1
#
_cell.length_a   1.000
_cell.length_b   1.000
_cell.length_c   1.000
_cell.angle_alpha   90.00
_cell.angle_beta   90.00
_cell.angle_gamma   90.00
#
_symmetry.space_group_name_H-M   'P 1'
#
loop_
_entity.id
_entity.type
_entity.pdbx_description
1 polymer ?
#
loop_
_entity_poly.entity_id
_entity_poly.type
_entity_poly.pdbx_seq_one_letter_code
_entity_poly.pdbx_strand_id
1 'polypeptide(L)'
;MQESLPEDLKIEVRRRSAFKAARNDPRPTPPPEFNIRRMNRSSVAGTSGDSSEDLSLASDWSGASEDEIFAGFEDLGQLDGRIIKQEPIYSGDRQVGHACSLALDLLDRYGRLKQEFKDHPVKKGSGVWRAGLDGDDIFLIENLEIDRQYRRCGLGSRLVRAMLETVESGTLYYTAIVRPSALNGNELQCESAAGRTTTELTSEDISKSFWRSLGFRRIGSSSWFGFASDAKHPSRHLSRADDYELPDVPLGRLDLRLQNDLIKALTSGDNDYAEVLSRLFDDVVKDDPRWKLTDADGNTVLHFATTKIRPISVQWILSRTTELLQQRNNDGETPLDALLAKLENIRTTDYYNLEAEDVSDYFSGFSDAAVSCLMSLNGSNEGTDDEWQRLKYGCTCGRCISGFLSPRMRSALEYQAEILSDQLLEDISNGELWVANNSSCLYLFSHRLRNKLKASQRMRKGLVALLGHIAACLQRNMIPSEHNVEMILRGAKSSSSERFLQRGGSVEAVATMLFRWAMESDELAGNPSHLRLEAFDAKICQVPACRNDHEFGFVSGMCGYEGLSPIKY
;
A
#
# COMPACT_ATOMS: atom_id res chain seq x y z
N MET A 1 50.86 -7.20 -19.26
CA MET A 1 50.98 -5.73 -19.16
C MET A 1 50.60 -5.13 -20.49
N GLN A 2 49.91 -3.99 -20.42
CA GLN A 2 49.17 -3.28 -21.48
C GLN A 2 47.89 -4.01 -21.92
N GLU A 3 46.79 -3.78 -21.20
CA GLU A 3 45.90 -2.61 -21.37
C GLU A 3 45.19 -2.66 -22.72
N SER A 4 44.24 -3.58 -22.84
CA SER A 4 43.05 -3.31 -23.63
C SER A 4 42.16 -2.39 -22.79
N LEU A 5 42.21 -1.11 -23.13
CA LEU A 5 41.21 -0.08 -22.83
C LEU A 5 39.81 -0.71 -22.72
N PRO A 6 39.03 -0.44 -21.65
CA PRO A 6 37.58 -0.57 -21.76
C PRO A 6 37.13 0.50 -22.75
N GLU A 7 36.77 -0.01 -23.93
CA GLU A 7 35.87 0.55 -24.91
C GLU A 7 34.98 1.66 -24.35
N ASP A 8 35.00 2.80 -25.05
CA ASP A 8 34.06 3.90 -24.94
C ASP A 8 32.66 3.37 -24.60
N LEU A 9 32.22 3.55 -23.35
CA LEU A 9 30.83 3.27 -22.98
C LEU A 9 29.94 4.36 -23.58
N LYS A 10 29.63 4.16 -24.85
CA LYS A 10 28.43 4.63 -25.54
C LYS A 10 27.22 4.34 -24.65
N ILE A 11 26.56 5.40 -24.16
CA ILE A 11 25.21 5.26 -23.63
C ILE A 11 24.24 5.29 -24.82
N GLU A 12 23.80 4.09 -25.20
CA GLU A 12 22.71 3.80 -26.14
C GLU A 12 21.36 4.12 -25.47
N VAL A 13 20.62 5.07 -26.04
CA VAL A 13 19.23 5.36 -25.64
C VAL A 13 18.31 4.72 -26.66
N ARG A 14 17.60 3.66 -26.25
CA ARG A 14 16.53 3.08 -27.08
C ARG A 14 15.21 3.81 -26.85
N ARG A 15 14.83 4.63 -27.82
CA ARG A 15 13.46 5.13 -28.00
C ARG A 15 12.63 4.08 -28.72
N ARG A 16 11.59 3.51 -28.10
CA ARG A 16 10.41 3.10 -28.88
C ARG A 16 9.46 4.29 -28.98
N SER A 17 9.47 4.88 -30.16
CA SER A 17 8.49 5.86 -30.58
C SER A 17 7.15 5.16 -30.78
N ALA A 18 6.10 5.53 -30.03
CA ALA A 18 4.78 5.57 -30.61
C ALA A 18 4.66 6.93 -31.34
N PHE A 19 4.90 6.94 -32.65
CA PHE A 19 4.40 8.02 -33.50
C PHE A 19 3.39 7.44 -34.49
N LYS A 20 2.34 8.22 -34.69
CA LYS A 20 1.11 7.94 -35.43
C LYS A 20 1.31 7.36 -36.84
N ALA A 21 0.42 6.39 -37.12
CA ALA A 21 -0.30 6.12 -38.38
C ALA A 21 0.50 5.60 -39.59
N ALA A 22 0.32 4.31 -39.91
CA ALA A 22 -0.57 3.85 -40.99
C ALA A 22 -0.38 2.34 -41.31
N ARG A 23 -1.51 1.63 -41.42
CA ARG A 23 -1.76 0.40 -42.21
C ARG A 23 -1.03 -0.91 -41.82
N ASN A 24 -1.83 -1.84 -41.29
CA ASN A 24 -1.73 -3.31 -41.44
C ASN A 24 -0.57 -4.10 -40.76
N ASP A 25 -0.40 -4.08 -39.43
CA ASP A 25 0.39 -5.11 -38.71
C ASP A 25 -0.25 -5.45 -37.33
N PRO A 26 -0.55 -6.73 -37.00
CA PRO A 26 -1.30 -7.13 -35.81
C PRO A 26 -0.44 -7.55 -34.59
N ARG A 27 0.43 -6.69 -34.04
CA ARG A 27 1.24 -7.00 -32.82
C ARG A 27 1.32 -5.85 -31.80
N PRO A 28 1.36 -6.13 -30.47
CA PRO A 28 1.33 -5.10 -29.40
C PRO A 28 2.69 -4.41 -29.16
N THR A 29 2.65 -3.12 -28.76
CA THR A 29 3.82 -2.22 -28.58
C THR A 29 3.87 -1.67 -27.12
N PRO A 30 5.04 -1.61 -26.44
CA PRO A 30 5.19 -1.10 -25.06
C PRO A 30 5.42 0.43 -24.95
N PRO A 31 5.27 1.06 -23.76
CA PRO A 31 5.24 2.53 -23.56
C PRO A 31 6.64 3.20 -23.44
N PRO A 32 6.75 4.55 -23.58
CA PRO A 32 8.03 5.27 -23.74
C PRO A 32 8.49 6.11 -22.53
N GLU A 33 9.82 6.29 -22.40
CA GLU A 33 10.51 7.24 -21.49
C GLU A 33 11.39 8.24 -22.27
N PHE A 34 11.71 9.37 -21.62
CA PHE A 34 12.36 10.58 -22.16
C PHE A 34 13.70 10.89 -21.45
N ASN A 35 14.69 11.47 -22.16
CA ASN A 35 15.72 12.34 -21.55
C ASN A 35 16.38 13.30 -22.57
N ILE A 36 16.84 14.46 -22.06
CA ILE A 36 17.15 15.74 -22.74
C ILE A 36 18.67 15.98 -22.83
N ARG A 37 19.15 16.74 -23.84
CA ARG A 37 20.59 16.96 -24.15
C ARG A 37 20.90 18.36 -24.69
N ARG A 38 22.13 18.89 -24.47
CA ARG A 38 23.05 19.62 -25.43
C ARG A 38 24.24 20.34 -24.72
N MET A 39 25.43 20.66 -25.29
CA MET A 39 26.16 20.32 -26.54
C MET A 39 27.66 20.79 -26.50
N ASN A 40 28.51 20.10 -27.30
CA ASN A 40 29.94 20.17 -27.69
C ASN A 40 30.69 21.50 -28.01
N ARG A 41 32.04 21.43 -27.95
CA ARG A 41 33.04 21.59 -29.07
C ARG A 41 34.48 21.32 -28.58
N SER A 42 35.23 20.30 -29.05
CA SER A 42 35.97 20.10 -30.31
C SER A 42 37.49 20.30 -30.21
N SER A 43 38.23 19.20 -30.46
CA SER A 43 39.52 19.07 -31.19
C SER A 43 40.78 19.80 -30.68
N VAL A 44 41.87 19.08 -30.40
CA VAL A 44 42.98 18.71 -31.32
C VAL A 44 44.16 18.13 -30.51
N ALA A 45 44.62 16.95 -30.96
CA ALA A 45 45.95 16.34 -30.93
C ALA A 45 47.02 16.74 -29.88
N GLY A 46 47.56 15.72 -29.21
CA GLY A 46 48.93 15.30 -29.53
C GLY A 46 49.95 15.25 -28.38
N THR A 47 50.56 14.06 -28.27
CA THR A 47 51.92 13.76 -27.78
C THR A 47 52.19 13.69 -26.27
N SER A 48 52.11 12.46 -25.76
CA SER A 48 53.20 11.68 -25.12
C SER A 48 54.17 12.41 -24.17
N GLY A 49 54.23 11.92 -22.93
CA GLY A 49 55.29 12.25 -21.99
C GLY A 49 55.13 11.50 -20.67
N ASP A 50 55.70 10.32 -20.63
CA ASP A 50 55.88 9.42 -19.49
C ASP A 50 56.69 10.08 -18.37
N SER A 51 56.20 10.08 -17.12
CA SER A 51 57.04 9.91 -15.92
C SER A 51 56.20 9.97 -14.64
N SER A 52 56.34 8.89 -13.87
CA SER A 52 55.99 8.79 -12.45
C SER A 52 56.53 9.96 -11.63
N GLU A 53 55.64 10.69 -10.96
CA GLU A 53 55.98 11.38 -9.71
C GLU A 53 54.84 11.19 -8.73
N ASP A 54 55.21 10.74 -7.53
CA ASP A 54 54.41 10.84 -6.32
C ASP A 54 53.75 12.22 -6.23
N LEU A 55 52.42 12.25 -6.31
CA LEU A 55 51.64 13.41 -5.87
C LEU A 55 50.69 12.94 -4.78
N SER A 56 51.20 13.03 -3.56
CA SER A 56 50.40 13.34 -2.39
C SER A 56 49.51 14.56 -2.68
N LEU A 57 48.31 14.33 -3.21
CA LEU A 57 47.24 15.31 -3.24
C LEU A 57 46.26 15.00 -2.11
N ALA A 58 46.77 15.03 -0.88
CA ALA A 58 45.99 15.64 0.18
C ALA A 58 45.99 17.15 -0.12
N SER A 59 45.18 17.56 -1.11
CA SER A 59 44.90 18.98 -1.30
C SER A 59 44.10 19.41 -0.08
N ASP A 60 44.77 20.14 0.79
CA ASP A 60 44.19 20.78 1.96
C ASP A 60 43.11 21.76 1.45
N TRP A 61 41.86 21.28 1.32
CA TRP A 61 40.68 22.07 0.94
C TRP A 61 40.25 23.03 2.06
N SER A 62 41.12 23.26 3.04
CA SER A 62 40.96 24.20 4.15
C SER A 62 41.08 25.65 3.68
N GLY A 63 40.18 26.06 2.77
CA GLY A 63 40.11 27.45 2.28
C GLY A 63 39.51 27.67 0.89
N ALA A 64 39.19 26.61 0.14
CA ALA A 64 38.56 26.75 -1.17
C ALA A 64 37.10 27.20 -1.05
N SER A 65 36.65 28.04 -1.98
CA SER A 65 35.25 28.45 -2.04
C SER A 65 34.35 27.28 -2.49
N GLU A 66 33.07 27.30 -2.08
CA GLU A 66 32.11 26.24 -2.43
C GLU A 66 31.97 26.03 -3.95
N ASP A 67 32.23 27.06 -4.75
CA ASP A 67 32.19 27.01 -6.22
C ASP A 67 33.46 26.43 -6.85
N GLU A 68 34.64 26.65 -6.24
CA GLU A 68 35.90 26.06 -6.70
C GLU A 68 35.96 24.55 -6.43
N ILE A 69 35.42 24.10 -5.29
CA ILE A 69 35.29 22.67 -4.98
C ILE A 69 34.41 22.01 -6.04
N PHE A 70 33.29 22.64 -6.41
CA PHE A 70 32.33 22.08 -7.37
C PHE A 70 32.78 22.18 -8.83
N ALA A 71 33.55 23.20 -9.18
CA ALA A 71 34.22 23.28 -10.49
C ALA A 71 35.26 22.16 -10.67
N GLY A 72 35.85 21.66 -9.57
CA GLY A 72 36.69 20.46 -9.59
C GLY A 72 35.92 19.14 -9.83
N PHE A 73 34.58 19.17 -9.74
CA PHE A 73 33.68 18.04 -10.03
C PHE A 73 32.94 18.27 -11.37
N GLU A 74 33.67 18.72 -12.42
CA GLU A 74 33.13 18.91 -13.79
C GLU A 74 32.43 17.65 -14.34
N ASP A 75 32.79 16.48 -13.84
CA ASP A 75 32.09 15.22 -14.04
C ASP A 75 31.50 14.71 -12.71
N LEU A 76 30.31 15.19 -12.35
CA LEU A 76 29.47 14.49 -11.38
C LEU A 76 29.16 13.11 -11.98
N GLY A 77 29.93 12.11 -11.55
CA GLY A 77 29.73 10.71 -11.89
C GLY A 77 28.29 10.29 -11.61
N GLN A 78 27.64 9.83 -12.67
CA GLN A 78 26.42 9.02 -12.71
C GLN A 78 25.35 9.33 -11.64
N LEU A 79 24.48 10.29 -11.94
CA LEU A 79 23.16 10.40 -11.31
C LEU A 79 22.23 9.36 -11.93
N ASP A 80 22.17 8.16 -11.35
CA ASP A 80 21.14 7.18 -11.67
C ASP A 80 19.91 7.42 -10.77
N GLY A 81 18.76 7.66 -11.39
CA GLY A 81 17.49 7.86 -10.69
C GLY A 81 16.33 7.33 -11.52
N ARG A 82 15.44 6.56 -10.89
CA ARG A 82 14.22 6.05 -11.50
C ARG A 82 13.03 6.77 -10.87
N ILE A 83 12.18 7.39 -11.69
CA ILE A 83 10.87 7.88 -11.23
C ILE A 83 9.93 6.68 -11.17
N ILE A 84 9.32 6.43 -10.01
CA ILE A 84 8.34 5.36 -9.84
C ILE A 84 6.97 6.01 -10.00
N LYS A 85 6.29 5.71 -11.11
CA LYS A 85 4.87 6.07 -11.25
C LYS A 85 4.07 5.26 -10.23
N GLN A 86 3.07 5.88 -9.60
CA GLN A 86 2.10 5.17 -8.77
C GLN A 86 1.23 4.27 -9.67
N GLU A 87 1.74 3.07 -9.94
CA GLU A 87 0.95 1.93 -10.44
C GLU A 87 0.74 0.96 -9.27
N PRO A 88 -0.34 0.15 -9.26
CA PRO A 88 -0.57 -0.82 -8.19
C PRO A 88 0.66 -1.73 -8.01
N ILE A 89 1.13 -1.82 -6.76
CA ILE A 89 2.40 -2.48 -6.42
C ILE A 89 2.16 -3.99 -6.45
N TYR A 90 2.55 -4.64 -7.56
CA TYR A 90 2.59 -6.10 -7.64
C TYR A 90 4.02 -6.57 -7.41
N SER A 91 4.26 -7.22 -6.28
CA SER A 91 5.55 -7.81 -5.92
C SER A 91 5.90 -8.94 -6.90
N GLY A 92 6.77 -8.61 -7.85
CA GLY A 92 7.21 -9.56 -8.88
C GLY A 92 8.71 -9.55 -9.13
N ASP A 93 9.51 -8.71 -8.47
CA ASP A 93 10.94 -8.69 -8.73
C ASP A 93 11.81 -8.64 -7.47
N ARG A 94 12.90 -9.41 -7.59
CA ARG A 94 13.75 -9.97 -6.54
C ARG A 94 14.52 -8.90 -5.75
N GLN A 95 14.71 -9.22 -4.47
CA GLN A 95 15.36 -8.45 -3.38
C GLN A 95 14.44 -7.41 -2.72
N VAL A 96 14.38 -7.44 -1.38
CA VAL A 96 13.67 -6.45 -0.55
C VAL A 96 14.42 -5.12 -0.62
N GLY A 97 14.29 -4.41 -1.75
CA GLY A 97 14.83 -3.07 -1.96
C GLY A 97 14.07 -2.02 -1.14
N HIS A 98 14.64 -0.81 -1.04
CA HIS A 98 14.04 0.29 -0.28
C HIS A 98 12.64 0.67 -0.78
N ALA A 99 12.36 0.49 -2.07
CA ALA A 99 11.04 0.64 -2.67
C ALA A 99 9.98 -0.32 -2.08
N CYS A 100 10.34 -1.58 -1.81
CA CYS A 100 9.43 -2.56 -1.22
C CYS A 100 9.07 -2.19 0.23
N SER A 101 10.05 -1.74 1.04
CA SER A 101 9.71 -1.28 2.39
C SER A 101 8.92 0.03 2.36
N LEU A 102 9.17 0.95 1.41
CA LEU A 102 8.35 2.15 1.28
C LEU A 102 6.88 1.81 1.01
N ALA A 103 6.66 0.92 0.05
CA ALA A 103 5.33 0.41 -0.30
C ALA A 103 4.62 -0.17 0.93
N LEU A 104 5.29 -1.08 1.64
CA LEU A 104 4.71 -1.76 2.80
C LEU A 104 4.55 -0.85 4.02
N ASP A 105 5.42 0.14 4.22
CA ASP A 105 5.37 1.01 5.39
C ASP A 105 4.30 2.10 5.23
N LEU A 106 4.32 2.82 4.10
CA LEU A 106 3.56 4.05 3.90
C LEU A 106 2.26 3.87 3.13
N LEU A 107 2.22 2.94 2.18
CA LEU A 107 1.17 2.89 1.17
C LEU A 107 0.18 1.75 1.45
N ASP A 108 -1.06 1.95 1.04
CA ASP A 108 -2.04 0.87 0.91
C ASP A 108 -1.84 0.12 -0.42
N ARG A 109 -2.64 -0.93 -0.64
CA ARG A 109 -2.53 -1.76 -1.85
C ARG A 109 -2.79 -1.01 -3.16
N TYR A 110 -3.37 0.19 -3.09
CA TYR A 110 -3.62 1.06 -4.25
C TYR A 110 -2.57 2.16 -4.40
N GLY A 111 -1.49 2.12 -3.63
CA GLY A 111 -0.42 3.11 -3.69
C GLY A 111 -0.77 4.44 -3.01
N ARG A 112 -1.86 4.52 -2.24
CA ARG A 112 -2.25 5.73 -1.49
C ARG A 112 -1.66 5.72 -0.09
N LEU A 113 -1.50 6.88 0.53
CA LEU A 113 -1.00 6.94 1.91
C LEU A 113 -1.98 6.22 2.85
N LYS A 114 -1.48 5.34 3.72
CA LYS A 114 -2.32 4.61 4.67
C LYS A 114 -3.13 5.57 5.56
N GLN A 115 -4.35 5.16 5.89
CA GLN A 115 -5.30 5.98 6.65
C GLN A 115 -4.78 6.45 8.01
N GLU A 116 -3.97 5.63 8.67
CA GLU A 116 -3.35 5.96 9.96
C GLU A 116 -2.44 7.21 9.88
N PHE A 117 -1.81 7.47 8.74
CA PHE A 117 -1.00 8.68 8.55
C PHE A 117 -1.84 9.90 8.14
N LYS A 118 -3.13 9.71 7.87
CA LYS A 118 -4.07 10.79 7.53
C LYS A 118 -4.82 11.30 8.75
N ASP A 119 -5.43 10.38 9.50
CA ASP A 119 -6.47 10.75 10.47
C ASP A 119 -6.16 10.36 11.92
N HIS A 120 -5.28 9.38 12.14
CA HIS A 120 -5.04 8.85 13.48
C HIS A 120 -4.55 9.95 14.43
N PRO A 121 -5.01 10.00 15.70
CA PRO A 121 -4.69 11.10 16.61
C PRO A 121 -3.20 11.40 16.79
N VAL A 122 -2.37 10.34 16.77
CA VAL A 122 -0.90 10.41 16.96
C VAL A 122 -0.14 10.13 15.66
N LYS A 123 -0.31 8.93 15.07
CA LYS A 123 0.35 8.49 13.83
C LYS A 123 0.24 9.43 12.61
N LYS A 124 -0.75 10.34 12.53
CA LYS A 124 -0.75 11.38 11.48
C LYS A 124 0.41 12.37 11.58
N GLY A 125 1.17 12.34 12.67
CA GLY A 125 2.30 13.23 12.93
C GLY A 125 1.85 14.69 12.92
N SER A 126 2.54 15.52 12.13
CA SER A 126 2.16 16.92 11.94
C SER A 126 0.84 17.11 11.17
N GLY A 127 0.32 16.06 10.51
CA GLY A 127 -0.94 16.09 9.79
C GLY A 127 -0.92 16.97 8.52
N VAL A 128 0.28 17.31 8.02
CA VAL A 128 0.48 18.15 6.83
C VAL A 128 0.36 17.39 5.51
N TRP A 129 0.54 16.06 5.53
CA TRP A 129 0.55 15.23 4.33
C TRP A 129 -0.85 14.80 3.89
N ARG A 130 -1.67 14.26 4.80
CA ARG A 130 -3.08 13.87 4.53
C ARG A 130 -3.20 13.09 3.21
N ALA A 131 -4.15 13.44 2.35
CA ALA A 131 -4.33 12.86 1.02
C ALA A 131 -3.39 13.45 -0.06
N GLY A 132 -2.47 14.36 0.30
CA GLY A 132 -1.55 14.99 -0.66
C GLY A 132 -0.61 14.01 -1.36
N LEU A 133 -0.41 12.82 -0.80
CA LEU A 133 0.40 11.74 -1.39
C LEU A 133 -0.40 10.76 -2.27
N ASP A 134 -1.73 10.88 -2.35
CA ASP A 134 -2.59 9.87 -2.99
C ASP A 134 -2.60 9.92 -4.52
N GLY A 135 -1.98 10.93 -5.14
CA GLY A 135 -1.96 11.11 -6.60
C GLY A 135 -0.70 11.76 -7.16
N ASP A 136 0.35 11.89 -6.34
CA ASP A 136 1.64 12.42 -6.76
C ASP A 136 2.55 11.28 -7.27
N ASP A 137 3.36 11.55 -8.29
CA ASP A 137 4.46 10.64 -8.65
C ASP A 137 5.45 10.52 -7.48
N ILE A 138 6.06 9.34 -7.29
CA ILE A 138 7.03 9.14 -6.20
C ILE A 138 8.45 9.16 -6.77
N PHE A 139 9.28 10.05 -6.22
CA PHE A 139 10.72 10.06 -6.44
C PHE A 139 11.45 9.53 -5.20
N LEU A 140 11.88 8.27 -5.22
CA LEU A 140 12.54 7.64 -4.10
C LEU A 140 14.06 7.87 -4.13
N ILE A 141 14.60 8.47 -3.06
CA ILE A 141 16.03 8.55 -2.83
C ILE A 141 16.44 7.36 -1.95
N GLU A 142 17.04 6.34 -2.57
CA GLU A 142 17.43 5.11 -1.87
C GLU A 142 18.73 5.26 -1.07
N ASN A 143 19.73 5.91 -1.66
CA ASN A 143 21.04 6.10 -1.04
C ASN A 143 21.66 7.44 -1.48
N LEU A 144 22.39 8.08 -0.58
CA LEU A 144 23.20 9.26 -0.82
C LEU A 144 24.52 9.13 -0.06
N GLU A 145 25.61 8.91 -0.78
CA GLU A 145 26.93 8.73 -0.19
C GLU A 145 27.84 9.90 -0.52
N ILE A 146 28.48 10.44 0.52
CA ILE A 146 29.49 11.49 0.41
C ILE A 146 30.75 10.96 1.07
N ASP A 147 31.81 10.80 0.27
CA ASP A 147 33.13 10.42 0.77
C ASP A 147 33.57 11.38 1.88
N ARG A 148 34.18 10.83 2.94
CA ARG A 148 34.63 11.54 4.14
C ARG A 148 35.42 12.80 3.81
N GLN A 149 36.29 12.74 2.80
CA GLN A 149 37.14 13.88 2.40
C GLN A 149 36.37 15.07 1.82
N TYR A 150 35.14 14.85 1.33
CA TYR A 150 34.28 15.88 0.71
C TYR A 150 33.08 16.26 1.58
N ARG A 151 33.02 15.77 2.83
CA ARG A 151 31.95 16.13 3.77
C ARG A 151 32.12 17.55 4.27
N ARG A 152 31.02 18.15 4.73
CA ARG A 152 30.95 19.52 5.27
C ARG A 152 31.26 20.65 4.25
N CYS A 153 31.46 20.32 2.98
CA CYS A 153 31.62 21.28 1.87
C CYS A 153 30.30 21.61 1.14
N GLY A 154 29.14 21.26 1.70
CA GLY A 154 27.83 21.51 1.08
C GLY A 154 27.48 20.60 -0.11
N LEU A 155 28.36 19.68 -0.52
CA LEU A 155 28.20 18.81 -1.70
C LEU A 155 26.90 18.00 -1.68
N GLY A 156 26.58 17.32 -0.59
CA GLY A 156 25.34 16.53 -0.46
C GLY A 156 24.08 17.37 -0.65
N SER A 157 24.05 18.60 -0.12
CA SER A 157 22.93 19.53 -0.29
C SER A 157 22.76 19.97 -1.74
N ARG A 158 23.86 20.16 -2.48
CA ARG A 158 23.83 20.51 -3.91
C ARG A 158 23.33 19.34 -4.76
N LEU A 159 23.79 18.12 -4.47
CA LEU A 159 23.34 16.90 -5.16
C LEU A 159 21.83 16.70 -5.04
N VAL A 160 21.28 16.78 -3.83
CA VAL A 160 19.83 16.62 -3.63
C VAL A 160 19.03 17.69 -4.38
N ARG A 161 19.50 18.95 -4.39
CA ARG A 161 18.83 20.01 -5.17
C ARG A 161 18.86 19.73 -6.67
N ALA A 162 20.01 19.31 -7.21
CA ALA A 162 20.13 18.94 -8.61
C ALA A 162 19.21 17.76 -8.98
N MET A 163 19.08 16.76 -8.09
CA MET A 163 18.14 15.65 -8.28
C MET A 163 16.70 16.15 -8.35
N LEU A 164 16.28 17.02 -7.42
CA LEU A 164 14.92 17.58 -7.39
C LEU A 164 14.63 18.43 -8.64
N GLU A 165 15.54 19.32 -9.03
CA GLU A 165 15.43 20.15 -10.25
C GLU A 165 15.32 19.29 -11.52
N THR A 166 16.06 18.18 -11.56
CA THR A 166 16.01 17.24 -12.69
C THR A 166 14.63 16.59 -12.80
N VAL A 167 14.06 16.15 -11.68
CA VAL A 167 12.73 15.52 -11.65
C VAL A 167 11.63 16.53 -11.99
N GLU A 168 11.71 17.76 -11.47
CA GLU A 168 10.75 18.84 -11.76
C GLU A 168 10.65 19.16 -13.27
N SER A 169 11.73 18.94 -14.03
CA SER A 169 11.70 19.10 -15.49
C SER A 169 10.91 18.02 -16.24
N GLY A 170 10.64 16.88 -15.60
CA GLY A 170 10.06 15.68 -16.21
C GLY A 170 8.64 15.30 -15.75
N THR A 171 8.14 15.86 -14.65
CA THR A 171 6.79 15.59 -14.11
C THR A 171 6.13 16.85 -13.56
N LEU A 172 4.78 16.88 -13.62
CA LEU A 172 3.97 18.03 -13.17
C LEU A 172 3.87 18.11 -11.64
N TYR A 173 3.72 16.97 -10.97
CA TYR A 173 3.56 16.87 -9.52
C TYR A 173 4.20 15.57 -9.03
N TYR A 174 5.16 15.70 -8.11
CA TYR A 174 5.80 14.59 -7.44
C TYR A 174 6.03 14.86 -5.96
N THR A 175 6.17 13.79 -5.19
CA THR A 175 6.74 13.83 -3.86
C THR A 175 8.02 12.99 -3.82
N ALA A 176 9.13 13.65 -3.46
CA ALA A 176 10.38 12.95 -3.20
C ALA A 176 10.35 12.34 -1.80
N ILE A 177 10.66 11.05 -1.68
CA ILE A 177 10.63 10.32 -0.42
C ILE A 177 12.01 9.73 -0.12
N VAL A 178 12.42 9.81 1.13
CA VAL A 178 13.71 9.32 1.61
C VAL A 178 13.60 8.76 3.02
N ARG A 179 14.33 7.69 3.30
CA ARG A 179 14.60 7.26 4.68
C ARG A 179 15.82 8.02 5.17
N PRO A 180 15.83 8.66 6.35
CA PRO A 180 17.00 9.42 6.79
C PRO A 180 18.31 8.61 6.75
N SER A 181 18.27 7.32 7.07
CA SER A 181 19.43 6.42 6.99
C SER A 181 20.05 6.26 5.59
N ALA A 182 19.41 6.77 4.53
CA ALA A 182 19.96 6.81 3.17
C ALA A 182 21.23 7.67 3.07
N LEU A 183 21.47 8.61 4.01
CA LEU A 183 22.72 9.38 4.01
C LEU A 183 23.87 8.55 4.60
N ASN A 184 24.84 8.18 3.77
CA ASN A 184 26.00 7.35 4.14
C ASN A 184 25.60 6.02 4.81
N GLY A 185 24.52 5.38 4.33
CA GLY A 185 23.92 4.19 4.95
C GLY A 185 24.88 3.00 5.14
N ASN A 186 25.88 2.86 4.27
CA ASN A 186 26.88 1.79 4.33
C ASN A 186 27.86 1.91 5.51
N GLU A 187 28.07 3.11 6.06
CA GLU A 187 28.90 3.29 7.26
C GLU A 187 28.13 2.94 8.56
N LEU A 188 26.80 2.91 8.50
CA LEU A 188 25.91 2.63 9.66
C LEU A 188 25.70 1.14 9.93
N GLN A 189 26.08 0.24 9.02
CA GLN A 189 25.87 -1.21 9.17
C GLN A 189 27.04 -1.95 9.88
N CYS A 190 28.16 -1.27 10.16
CA CYS A 190 29.39 -1.95 10.58
C CYS A 190 29.59 -2.12 12.11
N GLU A 191 28.64 -1.74 12.97
CA GLU A 191 28.78 -1.82 14.45
C GLU A 191 27.60 -2.50 15.18
N SER A 192 26.81 -3.35 14.53
CA SER A 192 25.71 -4.04 15.22
C SER A 192 26.16 -5.31 15.96
N ALA A 193 26.83 -5.13 17.11
CA ALA A 193 26.88 -6.13 18.18
C ALA A 193 27.07 -5.42 19.54
N ALA A 194 25.97 -5.31 20.30
CA ALA A 194 25.85 -4.77 21.66
C ALA A 194 25.50 -3.28 21.81
N GLY A 195 24.18 -3.00 21.88
CA GLY A 195 23.61 -1.80 22.47
C GLY A 195 23.84 -0.52 21.67
N ARG A 196 22.80 0.30 21.48
CA ARG A 196 22.92 1.60 20.82
C ARG A 196 23.98 2.44 21.53
N THR A 197 25.14 2.63 20.90
CA THR A 197 26.23 3.46 21.42
C THR A 197 25.86 4.93 21.23
N THR A 198 26.49 5.82 22.02
CA THR A 198 26.26 7.27 21.96
C THR A 198 26.59 7.85 20.57
N THR A 199 27.44 7.17 19.80
CA THR A 199 27.83 7.49 18.42
C THR A 199 26.73 7.24 17.38
N GLU A 200 25.95 6.17 17.51
CA GLU A 200 24.85 5.85 16.56
C GLU A 200 23.71 6.88 16.62
N LEU A 201 23.33 7.27 17.85
CA LEU A 201 22.30 8.30 18.07
C LEU A 201 22.69 9.63 17.43
N THR A 202 23.98 10.02 17.53
CA THR A 202 24.47 11.25 16.90
C THR A 202 24.44 11.20 15.37
N SER A 203 24.64 10.03 14.76
CA SER A 203 24.61 9.89 13.29
C SER A 203 23.20 9.96 12.72
N GLU A 204 22.22 9.37 13.41
CA GLU A 204 20.81 9.45 13.00
C GLU A 204 20.29 10.89 13.07
N ASP A 205 20.64 11.62 14.13
CA ASP A 205 20.27 13.02 14.31
C ASP A 205 20.92 13.94 13.27
N ILE A 206 22.18 13.68 12.92
CA ILE A 206 22.86 14.38 11.81
C ILE A 206 22.10 14.18 10.51
N SER A 207 21.70 12.95 10.20
CA SER A 207 20.99 12.68 8.96
C SER A 207 19.59 13.30 8.93
N LYS A 208 18.80 13.16 10.01
CA LYS A 208 17.49 13.83 10.16
C LYS A 208 17.62 15.33 9.96
N SER A 209 18.62 15.95 10.59
CA SER A 209 18.90 17.38 10.48
C SER A 209 19.27 17.78 9.04
N PHE A 210 20.10 16.98 8.36
CA PHE A 210 20.44 17.19 6.96
C PHE A 210 19.21 17.20 6.05
N TRP A 211 18.35 16.19 6.10
CA TRP A 211 17.15 16.12 5.25
C TRP A 211 16.15 17.23 5.57
N ARG A 212 15.90 17.53 6.85
CA ARG A 212 15.08 18.68 7.26
C ARG A 212 15.66 19.99 6.74
N SER A 213 16.98 20.06 6.63
CA SER A 213 17.64 21.26 6.12
C SER A 213 17.28 21.59 4.68
N LEU A 214 17.00 20.55 3.89
CA LEU A 214 16.63 20.61 2.48
C LEU A 214 15.12 20.73 2.25
N GLY A 215 14.33 20.84 3.33
CA GLY A 215 12.88 21.01 3.26
C GLY A 215 12.09 19.70 3.27
N PHE A 216 12.74 18.56 3.50
CA PHE A 216 12.03 17.31 3.76
C PHE A 216 11.39 17.34 5.16
N ARG A 217 10.21 16.75 5.29
CA ARG A 217 9.46 16.65 6.56
C ARG A 217 8.97 15.23 6.77
N ARG A 218 8.84 14.79 8.01
CA ARG A 218 8.40 13.43 8.32
C ARG A 218 6.97 13.18 7.82
N ILE A 219 6.74 12.00 7.25
CA ILE A 219 5.41 11.54 6.81
C ILE A 219 4.76 10.78 7.96
N GLY A 220 3.78 11.40 8.62
CA GLY A 220 3.14 10.81 9.80
C GLY A 220 4.13 10.53 10.94
N SER A 221 3.95 9.41 11.64
CA SER A 221 4.90 8.84 12.59
C SER A 221 5.86 7.83 11.94
N SER A 222 5.91 7.74 10.61
CA SER A 222 6.78 6.77 9.93
C SER A 222 8.27 7.13 10.03
N SER A 223 9.11 6.19 9.61
CA SER A 223 10.55 6.39 9.42
C SER A 223 10.90 7.20 8.16
N TRP A 224 9.90 7.58 7.36
CA TRP A 224 10.07 8.19 6.04
C TRP A 224 9.84 9.70 6.06
N PHE A 225 10.64 10.40 5.26
CA PHE A 225 10.58 11.84 5.07
C PHE A 225 10.17 12.14 3.63
N GLY A 226 9.33 13.14 3.44
CA GLY A 226 8.84 13.58 2.14
C GLY A 226 9.21 15.01 1.82
N PHE A 227 9.34 15.32 0.54
CA PHE A 227 9.41 16.67 -0.03
C PHE A 227 8.37 16.77 -1.13
N ALA A 228 7.37 17.65 -0.95
CA ALA A 228 6.37 17.92 -1.97
C ALA A 228 6.92 18.90 -3.01
N SER A 229 6.73 18.61 -4.30
CA SER A 229 7.08 19.53 -5.39
C SER A 229 6.27 20.82 -5.37
N ASP A 230 4.98 20.75 -5.03
CA ASP A 230 4.13 21.93 -4.89
C ASP A 230 4.61 22.83 -3.75
N ALA A 231 5.10 24.02 -4.09
CA ALA A 231 5.53 25.03 -3.13
C ALA A 231 4.42 25.45 -2.16
N LYS A 232 3.14 25.31 -2.54
CA LYS A 232 1.98 25.62 -1.68
C LYS A 232 1.64 24.51 -0.70
N HIS A 233 2.23 23.31 -0.86
CA HIS A 233 1.93 22.18 0.01
C HIS A 233 2.24 22.53 1.49
N PRO A 234 1.38 22.14 2.46
CA PRO A 234 1.57 22.52 3.87
C PRO A 234 2.92 22.10 4.46
N SER A 235 3.49 20.97 4.01
CA SER A 235 4.83 20.52 4.46
C SER A 235 5.96 21.51 4.12
N ARG A 236 5.80 22.32 3.07
CA ARG A 236 6.78 23.34 2.65
C ARG A 236 6.85 24.52 3.62
N HIS A 237 5.78 24.74 4.37
CA HIS A 237 5.64 25.84 5.31
C HIS A 237 5.87 25.40 6.76
N LEU A 238 6.06 24.10 7.00
CA LEU A 238 6.38 23.57 8.32
C LEU A 238 7.85 23.86 8.64
N SER A 239 8.11 24.52 9.77
CA SER A 239 9.47 24.77 10.21
C SER A 239 10.18 23.46 10.59
N ARG A 240 11.51 23.48 10.67
CA ARG A 240 12.28 22.29 11.09
C ARG A 240 12.03 21.93 12.54
N ALA A 241 11.76 22.92 13.39
CA ALA A 241 11.52 22.74 14.82
C ALA A 241 10.11 22.24 15.12
N ASP A 242 9.16 22.54 14.23
CA ASP A 242 7.76 22.09 14.35
C ASP A 242 7.51 20.76 13.61
N ASP A 243 8.53 20.18 12.98
CA ASP A 243 8.42 18.88 12.32
C ASP A 243 8.22 17.77 13.36
N TYR A 244 7.45 16.74 12.99
CA TYR A 244 7.08 15.70 13.95
C TYR A 244 8.30 14.88 14.35
N GLU A 245 8.45 14.68 15.67
CA GLU A 245 9.36 13.71 16.25
C GLU A 245 8.60 12.62 16.98
N LEU A 246 9.19 11.43 16.94
CA LEU A 246 8.65 10.31 17.69
C LEU A 246 8.79 10.60 19.20
N PRO A 247 7.77 10.28 20.01
CA PRO A 247 7.86 10.51 21.46
C PRO A 247 8.97 9.67 22.10
N ASP A 248 9.78 10.29 22.94
CA ASP A 248 10.63 9.57 23.90
C ASP A 248 9.74 9.05 25.04
N VAL A 249 9.48 7.74 25.11
CA VAL A 249 8.65 7.17 26.18
C VAL A 249 9.49 6.99 27.46
N PRO A 250 9.08 7.58 28.61
CA PRO A 250 9.79 7.43 29.87
C PRO A 250 9.78 5.99 30.38
N LEU A 251 10.97 5.47 30.69
CA LEU A 251 11.20 4.07 31.00
C LEU A 251 10.75 3.68 32.41
N GLY A 252 9.61 2.97 32.50
CA GLY A 252 9.40 1.90 33.48
C GLY A 252 9.66 0.56 32.78
N ARG A 253 10.91 0.09 32.77
CA ARG A 253 11.28 -1.13 32.04
C ARG A 253 10.93 -2.38 32.83
N LEU A 254 10.35 -3.36 32.15
CA LEU A 254 10.36 -4.76 32.62
C LEU A 254 11.82 -5.20 32.82
N ASP A 255 12.09 -5.91 33.92
CA ASP A 255 13.37 -6.61 34.05
C ASP A 255 13.54 -7.62 32.90
N LEU A 256 14.76 -7.78 32.39
CA LEU A 256 15.04 -8.60 31.21
C LEU A 256 14.62 -10.07 31.42
N ARG A 257 14.71 -10.59 32.66
CA ARG A 257 14.24 -11.95 32.96
C ARG A 257 12.73 -12.06 32.83
N LEU A 258 12.01 -11.08 33.37
CA LEU A 258 10.54 -11.02 33.31
C LEU A 258 10.05 -10.89 31.87
N GLN A 259 10.72 -10.04 31.08
CA GLN A 259 10.45 -9.88 29.65
C GLN A 259 10.64 -11.21 28.90
N ASN A 260 11.75 -11.92 29.15
CA ASN A 260 12.03 -13.20 28.51
C ASN A 260 11.00 -14.29 28.88
N ASP A 261 10.58 -14.35 30.15
CA ASP A 261 9.53 -15.27 30.60
C ASP A 261 8.19 -15.00 29.90
N LEU A 262 7.79 -13.73 29.78
CA LEU A 262 6.59 -13.31 29.06
C LEU A 262 6.69 -13.64 27.57
N ILE A 263 7.81 -13.31 26.91
CA ILE A 263 8.03 -13.62 25.49
C ILE A 263 7.97 -15.13 25.23
N LYS A 264 8.61 -15.93 26.09
CA LYS A 264 8.57 -17.39 25.98
C LYS A 264 7.14 -17.92 26.09
N ALA A 265 6.37 -17.45 27.07
CA ALA A 265 4.98 -17.87 27.22
C ALA A 265 4.09 -17.45 26.04
N LEU A 266 4.33 -16.26 25.47
CA LEU A 266 3.67 -15.82 24.22
C LEU A 266 3.96 -16.72 23.02
N THR A 267 5.07 -17.47 23.01
CA THR A 267 5.37 -18.40 21.90
C THR A 267 4.70 -19.76 22.05
N SER A 268 4.34 -20.18 23.27
CA SER A 268 3.75 -21.51 23.51
C SER A 268 2.24 -21.54 23.27
N GLY A 269 1.46 -20.70 23.97
CA GLY A 269 0.00 -20.80 24.00
C GLY A 269 -0.64 -19.69 24.83
N ASP A 270 -1.95 -19.45 24.63
CA ASP A 270 -2.67 -18.39 25.36
C ASP A 270 -2.85 -18.77 26.84
N ASN A 271 -3.18 -20.03 27.13
CA ASN A 271 -3.27 -20.53 28.50
C ASN A 271 -1.93 -20.39 29.26
N ASP A 272 -0.81 -20.71 28.61
CA ASP A 272 0.52 -20.60 29.21
C ASP A 272 0.86 -19.13 29.51
N TYR A 273 0.50 -18.22 28.60
CA TYR A 273 0.67 -16.78 28.83
C TYR A 273 -0.22 -16.28 29.97
N ALA A 274 -1.48 -16.70 30.03
CA ALA A 274 -2.39 -16.37 31.12
C ALA A 274 -1.92 -16.91 32.48
N GLU A 275 -1.33 -18.11 32.52
CA GLU A 275 -0.75 -18.70 33.73
C GLU A 275 0.46 -17.88 34.22
N VAL A 276 1.36 -17.51 33.31
CA VAL A 276 2.52 -16.66 33.64
C VAL A 276 2.07 -15.28 34.11
N LEU A 277 1.09 -14.67 33.44
CA LEU A 277 0.49 -13.41 33.86
C LEU A 277 -0.10 -13.54 35.27
N SER A 278 -0.87 -14.59 35.54
CA SER A 278 -1.44 -14.86 36.86
C SER A 278 -0.36 -14.95 37.92
N ARG A 279 0.65 -15.79 37.74
CA ARG A 279 1.76 -15.94 38.69
C ARG A 279 2.47 -14.62 39.03
N LEU A 280 2.54 -13.69 38.08
CA LEU A 280 3.28 -12.42 38.21
C LEU A 280 2.41 -11.25 38.66
N PHE A 281 1.10 -11.31 38.38
CA PHE A 281 0.19 -10.18 38.53
C PHE A 281 -1.05 -10.47 39.41
N ASP A 282 -1.21 -11.65 40.01
CA ASP A 282 -2.41 -11.96 40.82
C ASP A 282 -2.47 -11.16 42.14
N ASP A 283 -1.30 -10.86 42.75
CA ASP A 283 -1.18 -10.04 43.95
C ASP A 283 -1.28 -8.53 43.66
N VAL A 284 -1.40 -8.16 42.40
CA VAL A 284 -1.23 -6.79 41.90
C VAL A 284 -2.57 -6.09 41.86
N VAL A 285 -2.73 -5.10 42.72
CA VAL A 285 -3.93 -4.25 42.73
C VAL A 285 -4.04 -3.45 41.43
N LYS A 286 -5.26 -3.03 41.07
CA LYS A 286 -5.59 -2.40 39.79
C LYS A 286 -4.70 -1.19 39.43
N ASP A 287 -4.36 -0.36 40.41
CA ASP A 287 -3.64 0.90 40.22
C ASP A 287 -2.11 0.76 40.46
N ASP A 288 -1.61 -0.47 40.61
CA ASP A 288 -0.19 -0.74 40.84
C ASP A 288 0.65 -0.32 39.62
N PRO A 289 1.75 0.44 39.80
CA PRO A 289 2.64 0.85 38.72
C PRO A 289 3.19 -0.30 37.88
N ARG A 290 3.25 -1.53 38.40
CA ARG A 290 3.69 -2.72 37.66
C ARG A 290 2.90 -2.97 36.38
N TRP A 291 1.62 -2.61 36.33
CA TRP A 291 0.81 -2.74 35.11
C TRP A 291 1.33 -1.87 33.95
N LYS A 292 1.96 -0.73 34.27
CA LYS A 292 2.46 0.26 33.31
C LYS A 292 3.89 -0.03 32.84
N LEU A 293 4.50 -1.14 33.30
CA LEU A 293 5.81 -1.55 32.84
C LEU A 293 5.78 -1.91 31.35
N THR A 294 6.85 -1.54 30.65
CA THR A 294 6.98 -1.68 29.20
C THR A 294 8.29 -2.34 28.81
N ASP A 295 8.36 -2.85 27.58
CA ASP A 295 9.62 -3.27 26.94
C ASP A 295 10.41 -2.09 26.37
N ALA A 296 11.40 -2.36 25.52
CA ALA A 296 12.17 -1.32 24.84
C ALA A 296 11.34 -0.50 23.84
N ASP A 297 10.24 -1.05 23.35
CA ASP A 297 9.36 -0.48 22.32
C ASP A 297 8.12 0.19 22.95
N GLY A 298 8.05 0.28 24.28
CA GLY A 298 6.93 0.88 24.99
C GLY A 298 5.70 -0.03 25.08
N ASN A 299 5.82 -1.31 24.71
CA ASN A 299 4.71 -2.27 24.75
C ASN A 299 4.46 -2.75 26.18
N THR A 300 3.20 -2.66 26.60
CA THR A 300 2.72 -3.24 27.86
C THR A 300 2.35 -4.71 27.70
N VAL A 301 2.05 -5.40 28.81
CA VAL A 301 1.48 -6.76 28.80
C VAL A 301 0.22 -6.88 27.94
N LEU A 302 -0.58 -5.82 27.82
CA LEU A 302 -1.77 -5.82 26.96
C LEU A 302 -1.41 -5.70 25.47
N HIS A 303 -0.39 -4.92 25.10
CA HIS A 303 0.12 -4.88 23.72
C HIS A 303 0.63 -6.25 23.28
N PHE A 304 1.34 -6.95 24.16
CA PHE A 304 1.81 -8.31 23.88
C PHE A 304 0.68 -9.32 23.68
N ALA A 305 -0.32 -9.32 24.58
CA ALA A 305 -1.47 -10.21 24.46
C ALA A 305 -2.25 -9.98 23.15
N THR A 306 -2.46 -8.72 22.79
CA THR A 306 -3.24 -8.33 21.61
C THR A 306 -2.50 -8.62 20.30
N THR A 307 -1.25 -8.20 20.16
CA THR A 307 -0.45 -8.42 18.93
C THR A 307 -0.14 -9.90 18.66
N LYS A 308 -0.20 -10.75 19.69
CA LYS A 308 -0.09 -12.21 19.58
C LYS A 308 -1.45 -12.93 19.52
N ILE A 309 -2.55 -12.19 19.48
CA ILE A 309 -3.93 -12.71 19.36
C ILE A 309 -4.22 -13.73 20.47
N ARG A 310 -4.10 -13.29 21.72
CA ARG A 310 -4.29 -14.08 22.94
C ARG A 310 -5.59 -13.66 23.66
N PRO A 311 -6.77 -14.10 23.20
CA PRO A 311 -8.07 -13.62 23.73
C PRO A 311 -8.28 -13.89 25.22
N ILE A 312 -7.84 -15.05 25.73
CA ILE A 312 -7.98 -15.40 27.15
C ILE A 312 -7.15 -14.44 28.00
N SER A 313 -5.91 -14.20 27.60
CA SER A 313 -5.01 -13.26 28.27
C SER A 313 -5.50 -11.81 28.18
N VAL A 314 -6.02 -11.38 27.03
CA VAL A 314 -6.63 -10.05 26.87
C VAL A 314 -7.79 -9.87 27.85
N GLN A 315 -8.72 -10.83 27.88
CA GLN A 315 -9.87 -10.77 28.79
C GLN A 315 -9.42 -10.81 30.26
N TRP A 316 -8.43 -11.63 30.58
CA TRP A 316 -7.87 -11.75 31.93
C TRP A 316 -7.25 -10.41 32.40
N ILE A 317 -6.46 -9.74 31.55
CA ILE A 317 -5.88 -8.43 31.86
C ILE A 317 -7.00 -7.40 32.07
N LEU A 318 -7.95 -7.31 31.14
CA LEU A 318 -9.04 -6.32 31.20
C LEU A 318 -10.00 -6.52 32.37
N SER A 319 -10.11 -7.76 32.88
CA SER A 319 -10.87 -8.04 34.11
C SER A 319 -10.24 -7.42 35.37
N ARG A 320 -8.93 -7.14 35.34
CA ARG A 320 -8.17 -6.58 36.47
C ARG A 320 -7.88 -5.10 36.29
N THR A 321 -7.49 -4.68 35.10
CA THR A 321 -7.20 -3.28 34.79
C THR A 321 -7.61 -2.89 33.38
N THR A 322 -8.27 -1.74 33.27
CA THR A 322 -8.66 -1.12 31.99
C THR A 322 -7.80 0.10 31.66
N GLU A 323 -6.87 0.51 32.54
CA GLU A 323 -6.01 1.67 32.31
C GLU A 323 -5.10 1.49 31.09
N LEU A 324 -4.74 0.25 30.79
CA LEU A 324 -3.85 -0.10 29.69
C LEU A 324 -4.48 0.09 28.31
N LEU A 325 -5.81 0.22 28.21
CA LEU A 325 -6.51 0.41 26.93
C LEU A 325 -6.08 1.69 26.20
N GLN A 326 -5.71 2.73 26.95
CA GLN A 326 -5.33 4.03 26.40
C GLN A 326 -3.82 4.28 26.43
N GLN A 327 -3.05 3.36 27.00
CA GLN A 327 -1.60 3.47 27.04
C GLN A 327 -1.03 3.25 25.64
N ARG A 328 -0.12 4.13 25.21
CA ARG A 328 0.51 4.06 23.90
C ARG A 328 1.94 3.56 23.99
N ASN A 329 2.35 2.76 23.01
CA ASN A 329 3.74 2.35 22.81
C ASN A 329 4.57 3.44 22.09
N ASN A 330 5.82 3.14 21.75
CA ASN A 330 6.73 4.10 21.09
C ASN A 330 6.27 4.49 19.68
N ASP A 331 5.49 3.63 19.01
CA ASP A 331 4.87 3.93 17.72
C ASP A 331 3.60 4.80 17.85
N GLY A 332 3.21 5.12 19.09
CA GLY A 332 2.02 5.89 19.40
C GLY A 332 0.74 5.07 19.28
N GLU A 333 0.81 3.75 19.33
CA GLU A 333 -0.33 2.83 19.21
C GLU A 333 -0.86 2.43 20.58
N THR A 334 -2.18 2.48 20.76
CA THR A 334 -2.84 1.75 21.85
C THR A 334 -2.83 0.23 21.55
N PRO A 335 -3.18 -0.64 22.51
CA PRO A 335 -3.30 -2.07 22.22
C PRO A 335 -4.32 -2.40 21.11
N LEU A 336 -5.37 -1.59 20.98
CA LEU A 336 -6.33 -1.72 19.88
C LEU A 336 -5.71 -1.30 18.55
N ASP A 337 -4.99 -0.18 18.51
CA ASP A 337 -4.29 0.29 17.30
C ASP A 337 -3.27 -0.77 16.83
N ALA A 338 -2.47 -1.31 17.74
CA ALA A 338 -1.47 -2.33 17.44
C ALA A 338 -2.09 -3.64 16.94
N LEU A 339 -3.25 -4.04 17.49
CA LEU A 339 -4.02 -5.18 16.97
C LEU A 339 -4.54 -4.90 15.56
N LEU A 340 -5.12 -3.73 15.32
CA LEU A 340 -5.65 -3.36 14.00
C LEU A 340 -4.55 -3.33 12.94
N ALA A 341 -3.37 -2.77 13.26
CA ALA A 341 -2.21 -2.81 12.38
C ALA A 341 -1.75 -4.24 12.08
N LYS A 342 -1.72 -5.12 13.11
CA LYS A 342 -1.40 -6.54 12.93
C LYS A 342 -2.42 -7.25 12.03
N LEU A 343 -3.70 -6.97 12.20
CA LEU A 343 -4.77 -7.55 11.41
C LEU A 343 -4.75 -7.06 9.96
N GLU A 344 -4.44 -5.79 9.71
CA GLU A 344 -4.27 -5.28 8.36
C GLU A 344 -3.11 -5.98 7.64
N ASN A 345 -2.01 -6.25 8.33
CA ASN A 345 -0.91 -7.05 7.77
C ASN A 345 -1.35 -8.48 7.44
N ILE A 346 -2.11 -9.16 8.32
CA ILE A 346 -2.66 -10.50 8.06
C ILE A 346 -3.60 -10.51 6.86
N ARG A 347 -4.39 -9.43 6.71
CA ARG A 347 -5.34 -9.29 5.61
C ARG A 347 -4.67 -9.10 4.26
N THR A 348 -3.57 -8.34 4.23
CA THR A 348 -2.99 -7.84 2.98
C THR A 348 -1.72 -8.56 2.57
N THR A 349 -0.95 -9.12 3.50
CA THR A 349 0.41 -9.58 3.23
C THR A 349 0.65 -10.99 3.77
N ASP A 350 1.17 -11.87 2.92
CA ASP A 350 1.79 -13.12 3.35
C ASP A 350 3.31 -13.07 3.13
N TYR A 351 4.08 -13.73 4.00
CA TYR A 351 5.54 -13.74 3.95
C TYR A 351 6.04 -15.14 3.65
N TYR A 352 6.54 -15.35 2.42
CA TYR A 352 7.16 -16.60 2.01
C TYR A 352 8.62 -16.34 1.61
N ASN A 353 9.58 -17.06 2.21
CA ASN A 353 11.02 -16.89 1.93
C ASN A 353 11.56 -15.44 2.04
N LEU A 354 11.02 -14.63 2.98
CA LEU A 354 11.34 -13.20 3.14
C LEU A 354 10.81 -12.29 2.00
N GLU A 355 9.98 -12.82 1.10
CA GLU A 355 9.25 -12.06 0.10
C GLU A 355 7.81 -11.83 0.58
N ALA A 356 7.32 -10.60 0.39
CA ALA A 356 5.95 -10.22 0.71
C ALA A 356 5.06 -10.39 -0.52
N GLU A 357 3.96 -11.13 -0.38
CA GLU A 357 2.94 -11.33 -1.41
C GLU A 357 1.64 -10.64 -0.99
N ASP A 358 1.00 -9.89 -1.91
CA ASP A 358 -0.34 -9.33 -1.68
C ASP A 358 -1.37 -10.46 -1.71
N VAL A 359 -2.01 -10.72 -0.57
CA VAL A 359 -3.04 -11.75 -0.40
C VAL A 359 -4.43 -11.17 -0.15
N SER A 360 -4.60 -9.86 -0.33
CA SER A 360 -5.84 -9.14 -0.02
C SER A 360 -7.08 -9.76 -0.67
N ASP A 361 -6.98 -10.24 -1.92
CA ASP A 361 -8.10 -10.85 -2.65
C ASP A 361 -8.45 -12.28 -2.18
N TYR A 362 -7.57 -12.92 -1.41
CA TYR A 362 -7.75 -14.26 -0.83
C TYR A 362 -8.12 -14.22 0.65
N PHE A 363 -8.23 -13.03 1.24
CA PHE A 363 -8.64 -12.87 2.62
C PHE A 363 -9.99 -13.54 2.87
N SER A 364 -10.10 -14.37 3.91
CA SER A 364 -11.33 -15.13 4.22
C SER A 364 -11.92 -14.78 5.59
N GLY A 365 -11.46 -13.66 6.17
CA GLY A 365 -11.82 -13.20 7.50
C GLY A 365 -10.74 -13.51 8.54
N PHE A 366 -10.74 -12.73 9.61
CA PHE A 366 -9.87 -12.95 10.75
C PHE A 366 -10.28 -14.19 11.54
N SER A 367 -9.33 -14.74 12.31
CA SER A 367 -9.60 -15.86 13.21
C SER A 367 -10.59 -15.45 14.31
N ASP A 368 -11.35 -16.42 14.82
CA ASP A 368 -12.30 -16.17 15.91
C ASP A 368 -11.59 -15.63 17.17
N ALA A 369 -10.34 -16.03 17.40
CA ALA A 369 -9.50 -15.48 18.47
C ALA A 369 -9.20 -13.98 18.29
N ALA A 370 -8.96 -13.53 17.05
CA ALA A 370 -8.78 -12.11 16.74
C ALA A 370 -10.06 -11.32 16.95
N VAL A 371 -11.20 -11.86 16.51
CA VAL A 371 -12.52 -11.24 16.72
C VAL A 371 -12.83 -11.10 18.22
N SER A 372 -12.55 -12.12 19.02
CA SER A 372 -12.70 -12.06 20.48
C SER A 372 -11.80 -10.99 21.13
N CYS A 373 -10.56 -10.82 20.64
CA CYS A 373 -9.69 -9.73 21.11
C CYS A 373 -10.29 -8.36 20.77
N LEU A 374 -10.76 -8.16 19.53
CA LEU A 374 -11.40 -6.91 19.11
C LEU A 374 -12.64 -6.59 19.94
N MET A 375 -13.51 -7.58 20.19
CA MET A 375 -14.68 -7.41 21.04
C MET A 375 -14.28 -6.96 22.45
N SER A 376 -13.32 -7.66 23.06
CA SER A 376 -12.84 -7.36 24.42
C SER A 376 -12.28 -5.94 24.53
N LEU A 377 -11.47 -5.51 23.55
CA LEU A 377 -10.86 -4.17 23.55
C LEU A 377 -11.88 -3.05 23.29
N ASN A 378 -12.96 -3.34 22.56
CA ASN A 378 -14.08 -2.41 22.35
C ASN A 378 -15.07 -2.37 23.53
N GLY A 379 -14.86 -3.19 24.56
CA GLY A 379 -15.72 -3.27 25.74
C GLY A 379 -16.98 -4.12 25.56
N SER A 380 -17.04 -4.93 24.50
CA SER A 380 -18.15 -5.85 24.21
C SER A 380 -17.75 -7.28 24.63
N ASN A 381 -18.52 -7.91 25.51
CA ASN A 381 -18.32 -9.33 25.86
C ASN A 381 -19.32 -10.27 25.15
N GLU A 382 -20.40 -9.73 24.59
CA GLU A 382 -21.45 -10.46 23.87
C GLU A 382 -21.90 -9.61 22.66
N GLY A 383 -21.32 -9.88 21.49
CA GLY A 383 -21.72 -9.21 20.24
C GLY A 383 -22.84 -9.97 19.53
N THR A 384 -23.66 -9.25 18.76
CA THR A 384 -24.60 -9.89 17.81
C THR A 384 -23.81 -10.63 16.71
N ASP A 385 -24.44 -11.62 16.07
CA ASP A 385 -23.84 -12.29 14.90
C ASP A 385 -23.39 -11.28 13.82
N ASP A 386 -24.16 -10.21 13.61
CA ASP A 386 -23.80 -9.13 12.67
C ASP A 386 -22.54 -8.38 13.07
N GLU A 387 -22.37 -8.07 14.35
CA GLU A 387 -21.16 -7.43 14.88
C GLU A 387 -19.95 -8.36 14.75
N TRP A 388 -20.13 -9.64 15.06
CA TRP A 388 -19.12 -10.67 14.87
C TRP A 388 -18.64 -10.74 13.42
N GLN A 389 -19.56 -10.82 12.45
CA GLN A 389 -19.20 -10.85 11.03
C GLN A 389 -18.52 -9.55 10.59
N ARG A 390 -18.96 -8.39 11.09
CA ARG A 390 -18.34 -7.09 10.77
C ARG A 390 -16.89 -7.02 11.24
N LEU A 391 -16.62 -7.47 12.47
CA LEU A 391 -15.25 -7.54 12.98
C LEU A 391 -14.42 -8.57 12.20
N LYS A 392 -14.99 -9.76 11.95
CA LYS A 392 -14.34 -10.84 11.19
C LYS A 392 -13.84 -10.38 9.82
N TYR A 393 -14.60 -9.54 9.14
CA TYR A 393 -14.28 -9.08 7.78
C TYR A 393 -13.75 -7.64 7.71
N GLY A 394 -13.39 -7.04 8.84
CA GLY A 394 -12.78 -5.71 8.88
C GLY A 394 -13.70 -4.56 8.43
N CYS A 395 -15.01 -4.68 8.65
CA CYS A 395 -15.96 -3.62 8.37
C CYS A 395 -15.71 -2.40 9.27
N THR A 396 -15.41 -1.26 8.66
CA THR A 396 -15.23 0.01 9.39
C THR A 396 -16.46 0.91 9.36
N CYS A 397 -17.41 0.67 8.45
CA CYS A 397 -18.61 1.51 8.32
C CYS A 397 -19.79 1.07 9.20
N GLY A 398 -19.70 -0.11 9.82
CA GLY A 398 -20.78 -0.70 10.62
C GLY A 398 -22.03 -1.11 9.83
N ARG A 399 -21.98 -1.12 8.49
CA ARG A 399 -23.16 -1.34 7.62
C ARG A 399 -22.94 -2.34 6.49
N CYS A 400 -21.81 -3.05 6.48
CA CYS A 400 -21.59 -4.10 5.47
C CYS A 400 -22.61 -5.23 5.62
N ILE A 401 -23.15 -5.68 4.48
CA ILE A 401 -23.99 -6.89 4.41
C ILE A 401 -23.09 -8.09 4.68
N SER A 402 -23.51 -8.95 5.61
CA SER A 402 -22.73 -10.10 6.09
C SER A 402 -21.31 -9.73 6.56
N GLY A 403 -21.08 -8.47 6.95
CA GLY A 403 -19.80 -7.97 7.41
C GLY A 403 -18.78 -7.62 6.31
N PHE A 404 -18.94 -8.09 5.07
CA PHE A 404 -17.92 -7.89 4.02
C PHE A 404 -18.38 -7.03 2.83
N LEU A 405 -19.65 -7.10 2.40
CA LEU A 405 -20.13 -6.34 1.24
C LEU A 405 -20.51 -4.91 1.66
N SER A 406 -19.68 -3.93 1.30
CA SER A 406 -19.88 -2.55 1.74
C SER A 406 -21.08 -1.86 1.07
N PRO A 407 -21.69 -0.85 1.71
CA PRO A 407 -22.78 -0.09 1.09
C PRO A 407 -22.38 0.58 -0.24
N ARG A 408 -21.14 1.08 -0.36
CA ARG A 408 -20.65 1.71 -1.60
C ARG A 408 -20.44 0.68 -2.69
N MET A 409 -19.79 -0.44 -2.40
CA MET A 409 -19.61 -1.51 -3.37
C MET A 409 -20.95 -2.09 -3.83
N ARG A 410 -21.91 -2.30 -2.91
CA ARG A 410 -23.28 -2.69 -3.28
C ARG A 410 -23.89 -1.70 -4.27
N SER A 411 -23.81 -0.40 -4.00
CA SER A 411 -24.32 0.63 -4.91
C SER A 411 -23.58 0.66 -6.25
N ALA A 412 -22.28 0.40 -6.27
CA ALA A 412 -21.50 0.22 -7.51
C ALA A 412 -22.00 -0.99 -8.32
N LEU A 413 -22.18 -2.14 -7.68
CA LEU A 413 -22.69 -3.35 -8.34
C LEU A 413 -24.14 -3.16 -8.86
N GLU A 414 -25.01 -2.51 -8.09
CA GLU A 414 -26.37 -2.19 -8.53
C GLU A 414 -26.37 -1.30 -9.77
N TYR A 415 -25.58 -0.23 -9.76
CA TYR A 415 -25.45 0.69 -10.87
C TYR A 415 -24.90 -0.01 -12.12
N GLN A 416 -23.85 -0.81 -11.95
CA GLN A 416 -23.25 -1.53 -13.08
C GLN A 416 -24.18 -2.61 -13.63
N ALA A 417 -25.01 -3.23 -12.81
CA ALA A 417 -26.00 -4.19 -13.27
C ALA A 417 -27.08 -3.52 -14.16
N GLU A 418 -27.47 -2.29 -13.84
CA GLU A 418 -28.39 -1.48 -14.65
C GLU A 418 -27.75 -1.09 -15.99
N ILE A 419 -26.55 -0.49 -15.95
CA ILE A 419 -25.80 -0.08 -17.15
C ILE A 419 -25.54 -1.26 -18.09
N LEU A 420 -25.06 -2.40 -17.55
CA LEU A 420 -24.82 -3.59 -18.35
C LEU A 420 -26.12 -4.18 -18.91
N SER A 421 -27.21 -4.13 -18.16
CA SER A 421 -28.50 -4.63 -18.63
C SER A 421 -29.02 -3.81 -19.81
N ASP A 422 -28.94 -2.49 -19.74
CA ASP A 422 -29.32 -1.60 -20.85
C ASP A 422 -28.43 -1.83 -22.08
N GLN A 423 -27.11 -1.86 -21.90
CA GLN A 423 -26.16 -2.15 -22.98
C GLN A 423 -26.41 -3.51 -23.64
N LEU A 424 -26.68 -4.56 -22.85
CA LEU A 424 -26.93 -5.90 -23.38
C LEU A 424 -28.32 -6.04 -24.03
N LEU A 425 -29.24 -5.11 -23.79
CA LEU A 425 -30.54 -5.04 -24.47
C LEU A 425 -30.43 -4.35 -25.84
N GLU A 426 -29.44 -3.48 -26.05
CA GLU A 426 -29.19 -2.84 -27.33
C GLU A 426 -28.90 -3.89 -28.42
N ASP A 427 -29.57 -3.75 -29.56
CA ASP A 427 -29.44 -4.63 -30.73
C ASP A 427 -29.51 -6.15 -30.43
N ILE A 428 -30.21 -6.54 -29.35
CA ILE A 428 -30.30 -7.93 -28.87
C ILE A 428 -30.84 -8.92 -29.90
N SER A 429 -31.43 -8.44 -31.00
CA SER A 429 -31.94 -9.26 -32.10
C SER A 429 -30.83 -9.86 -32.99
N ASN A 430 -29.75 -9.11 -33.28
CA ASN A 430 -28.67 -9.58 -34.15
C ASN A 430 -27.57 -10.28 -33.34
N GLY A 431 -27.61 -11.60 -33.28
CA GLY A 431 -26.71 -12.36 -32.41
C GLY A 431 -25.22 -12.30 -32.77
N GLU A 432 -24.87 -12.16 -34.06
CA GLU A 432 -23.46 -12.06 -34.45
C GLU A 432 -22.86 -10.72 -34.03
N LEU A 433 -23.56 -9.64 -34.39
CA LEU A 433 -23.17 -8.28 -34.05
C LEU A 433 -23.18 -8.09 -32.52
N TRP A 434 -24.19 -8.62 -31.84
CA TRP A 434 -24.33 -8.52 -30.40
C TRP A 434 -23.16 -9.16 -29.65
N VAL A 435 -22.72 -10.36 -30.06
CA VAL A 435 -21.55 -11.01 -29.42
C VAL A 435 -20.26 -10.25 -29.73
N ALA A 436 -20.11 -9.67 -30.92
CA ALA A 436 -18.95 -8.87 -31.29
C ALA A 436 -18.87 -7.58 -30.46
N ASN A 437 -19.99 -6.84 -30.37
CA ASN A 437 -20.09 -5.57 -29.64
C ASN A 437 -19.90 -5.75 -28.12
N ASN A 438 -20.30 -6.90 -27.59
CA ASN A 438 -20.21 -7.23 -26.16
C ASN A 438 -19.03 -8.17 -25.84
N SER A 439 -18.02 -8.25 -26.72
CA SER A 439 -16.90 -9.17 -26.54
C SER A 439 -16.10 -8.90 -25.25
N SER A 440 -16.00 -7.63 -24.82
CA SER A 440 -15.31 -7.20 -23.60
C SER A 440 -15.98 -7.67 -22.30
N CYS A 441 -17.31 -7.85 -22.25
CA CYS A 441 -17.98 -8.39 -21.08
C CYS A 441 -18.21 -9.92 -21.18
N LEU A 442 -18.27 -10.47 -22.39
CA LEU A 442 -18.52 -11.90 -22.63
C LEU A 442 -17.25 -12.77 -22.66
N TYR A 443 -16.06 -12.20 -22.46
CA TYR A 443 -14.80 -12.95 -22.59
C TYR A 443 -14.66 -14.09 -21.57
N LEU A 444 -15.23 -13.92 -20.36
CA LEU A 444 -15.27 -14.93 -19.30
C LEU A 444 -16.14 -16.14 -19.67
N PHE A 445 -17.03 -16.00 -20.66
CA PHE A 445 -17.91 -17.09 -21.05
C PHE A 445 -17.18 -18.07 -21.96
N SER A 446 -17.42 -19.37 -21.78
CA SER A 446 -16.85 -20.37 -22.68
C SER A 446 -17.22 -20.09 -24.15
N HIS A 447 -16.33 -20.43 -25.09
CA HIS A 447 -16.60 -20.31 -26.53
C HIS A 447 -17.93 -20.99 -26.93
N ARG A 448 -18.25 -22.12 -26.29
CA ARG A 448 -19.51 -22.85 -26.49
C ARG A 448 -20.73 -22.05 -26.04
N LEU A 449 -20.64 -21.34 -24.91
CA LEU A 449 -21.72 -20.47 -24.43
C LEU A 449 -21.88 -19.24 -25.32
N ARG A 450 -20.78 -18.59 -25.74
CA ARG A 450 -20.83 -17.48 -26.71
C ARG A 450 -21.49 -17.88 -28.02
N ASN A 451 -21.22 -19.08 -28.54
CA ASN A 451 -21.91 -19.58 -29.74
C ASN A 451 -23.41 -19.80 -29.54
N LYS A 452 -23.83 -20.27 -28.34
CA LYS A 452 -25.26 -20.38 -28.00
C LYS A 452 -25.92 -19.00 -27.88
N LEU A 453 -25.22 -18.03 -27.30
CA LEU A 453 -25.66 -16.64 -27.22
C LEU A 453 -25.77 -16.01 -28.61
N LYS A 454 -24.83 -16.29 -29.52
CA LYS A 454 -24.89 -15.88 -30.93
C LYS A 454 -26.14 -16.43 -31.62
N ALA A 455 -26.44 -17.71 -31.42
CA ALA A 455 -27.56 -18.39 -32.08
C ALA A 455 -28.95 -18.10 -31.49
N SER A 456 -29.07 -17.60 -30.25
CA SER A 456 -30.37 -17.53 -29.56
C SER A 456 -30.62 -16.21 -28.83
N GLN A 457 -31.60 -15.44 -29.33
CA GLN A 457 -32.09 -14.23 -28.64
C GLN A 457 -32.66 -14.54 -27.25
N ARG A 458 -33.28 -15.72 -27.06
CA ARG A 458 -33.81 -16.13 -25.76
C ARG A 458 -32.70 -16.36 -24.74
N MET A 459 -31.54 -16.87 -25.17
CA MET A 459 -30.36 -16.99 -24.30
C MET A 459 -29.85 -15.62 -23.86
N ARG A 460 -29.78 -14.66 -24.79
CA ARG A 460 -29.36 -13.28 -24.49
C ARG A 460 -30.31 -12.61 -23.49
N LYS A 461 -31.64 -12.75 -23.70
CA LYS A 461 -32.64 -12.26 -22.74
C LYS A 461 -32.54 -12.95 -21.37
N GLY A 462 -32.19 -14.24 -21.34
CA GLY A 462 -31.98 -14.97 -20.10
C GLY A 462 -30.75 -14.50 -19.32
N LEU A 463 -29.65 -14.16 -20.01
CA LEU A 463 -28.48 -13.52 -19.42
C LEU A 463 -28.84 -12.18 -18.77
N VAL A 464 -29.50 -11.28 -19.52
CA VAL A 464 -29.92 -9.96 -19.01
C VAL A 464 -30.86 -10.10 -17.81
N ALA A 465 -31.83 -11.02 -17.88
CA ALA A 465 -32.73 -11.27 -16.76
C ALA A 465 -31.97 -11.79 -15.52
N LEU A 466 -30.91 -12.58 -15.69
CA LEU A 466 -30.08 -13.05 -14.58
C LEU A 466 -29.29 -11.92 -13.90
N LEU A 467 -28.79 -10.93 -14.64
CA LEU A 467 -28.25 -9.69 -14.06
C LEU A 467 -29.29 -8.97 -13.19
N GLY A 468 -30.54 -8.87 -13.67
CA GLY A 468 -31.64 -8.31 -12.90
C GLY A 468 -31.93 -9.08 -11.60
N HIS A 469 -31.77 -10.39 -11.58
CA HIS A 469 -31.91 -11.19 -10.36
C HIS A 469 -30.78 -10.96 -9.36
N ILE A 470 -29.53 -10.79 -9.84
CA ILE A 470 -28.39 -10.40 -9.01
C ILE A 470 -28.61 -9.01 -8.42
N ALA A 471 -29.03 -8.03 -9.22
CA ALA A 471 -29.37 -6.69 -8.74
C ALA A 471 -30.49 -6.71 -7.68
N ALA A 472 -31.50 -7.58 -7.86
CA ALA A 472 -32.57 -7.74 -6.89
C ALA A 472 -32.10 -8.33 -5.55
N CYS A 473 -31.04 -9.16 -5.52
CA CYS A 473 -30.40 -9.57 -4.27
C CYS A 473 -29.82 -8.36 -3.53
N LEU A 474 -29.04 -7.54 -4.23
CA LEU A 474 -28.39 -6.35 -3.67
C LEU A 474 -29.41 -5.35 -3.11
N GLN A 475 -30.47 -5.06 -3.87
CA GLN A 475 -31.56 -4.17 -3.46
C GLN A 475 -32.32 -4.67 -2.21
N ARG A 476 -32.33 -5.99 -1.98
CA ARG A 476 -32.93 -6.63 -0.79
C ARG A 476 -31.95 -6.79 0.37
N ASN A 477 -30.77 -6.17 0.31
CA ASN A 477 -29.70 -6.30 1.29
C ASN A 477 -29.21 -7.75 1.48
N MET A 478 -29.20 -8.52 0.41
CA MET A 478 -28.66 -9.88 0.41
C MET A 478 -27.37 -9.90 -0.40
N ILE A 479 -26.39 -10.69 0.06
CA ILE A 479 -25.23 -10.99 -0.77
C ILE A 479 -25.70 -11.71 -2.04
N PRO A 480 -25.15 -11.39 -3.22
CA PRO A 480 -25.48 -12.10 -4.44
C PRO A 480 -24.72 -13.42 -4.46
N SER A 481 -25.12 -14.40 -3.64
CA SER A 481 -24.60 -15.78 -3.75
C SER A 481 -25.47 -16.60 -4.69
N GLU A 482 -24.97 -17.73 -5.19
CA GLU A 482 -25.78 -18.63 -6.03
C GLU A 482 -27.10 -19.03 -5.34
N HIS A 483 -27.04 -19.36 -4.04
CA HIS A 483 -28.23 -19.67 -3.24
C HIS A 483 -29.25 -18.52 -3.21
N ASN A 484 -28.79 -17.28 -2.95
CA ASN A 484 -29.69 -16.13 -2.85
C ASN A 484 -30.26 -15.75 -4.22
N VAL A 485 -29.48 -15.87 -5.30
CA VAL A 485 -29.94 -15.62 -6.66
C VAL A 485 -30.97 -16.68 -7.08
N GLU A 486 -30.74 -17.96 -6.75
CA GLU A 486 -31.73 -19.02 -6.97
C GLU A 486 -33.04 -18.79 -6.21
N MET A 487 -32.97 -18.30 -4.98
CA MET A 487 -34.15 -17.94 -4.21
C MET A 487 -34.96 -16.83 -4.91
N ILE A 488 -34.29 -15.80 -5.44
CA ILE A 488 -34.94 -14.75 -6.23
C ILE A 488 -35.54 -15.29 -7.53
N LEU A 489 -34.80 -16.15 -8.24
CA LEU A 489 -35.23 -16.81 -9.48
C LEU A 489 -36.53 -17.59 -9.27
N ARG A 490 -36.62 -18.42 -8.22
CA ARG A 490 -37.83 -19.22 -7.90
C ARG A 490 -39.05 -18.35 -7.58
N GLY A 491 -38.82 -17.15 -7.03
CA GLY A 491 -39.88 -16.18 -6.78
C GLY A 491 -40.29 -15.37 -8.02
N ALA A 492 -39.50 -15.41 -9.11
CA ALA A 492 -39.74 -14.65 -10.32
C ALA A 492 -40.62 -15.44 -11.32
N LYS A 493 -41.48 -14.72 -12.05
CA LYS A 493 -42.32 -15.32 -13.11
C LYS A 493 -41.57 -15.58 -14.44
N SER A 494 -40.28 -15.24 -14.53
CA SER A 494 -39.53 -15.23 -15.79
C SER A 494 -38.80 -16.54 -16.05
N SER A 495 -39.26 -17.30 -17.04
CA SER A 495 -38.62 -18.56 -17.48
C SER A 495 -37.35 -18.37 -18.33
N SER A 496 -36.93 -17.11 -18.59
CA SER A 496 -35.80 -16.84 -19.49
C SER A 496 -34.45 -17.15 -18.84
N SER A 497 -34.28 -16.81 -17.56
CA SER A 497 -33.05 -17.08 -16.81
C SER A 497 -32.87 -18.58 -16.53
N GLU A 498 -33.94 -19.31 -16.20
CA GLU A 498 -33.89 -20.78 -16.07
C GLU A 498 -33.37 -21.45 -17.34
N ARG A 499 -33.85 -21.00 -18.51
CA ARG A 499 -33.38 -21.53 -19.79
C ARG A 499 -31.91 -21.21 -20.06
N PHE A 500 -31.44 -20.04 -19.66
CA PHE A 500 -30.02 -19.69 -19.76
C PHE A 500 -29.16 -20.65 -18.93
N LEU A 501 -29.54 -20.87 -17.67
CA LEU A 501 -28.86 -21.80 -16.75
C LEU A 501 -28.87 -23.23 -17.29
N GLN A 502 -30.04 -23.76 -17.68
CA GLN A 502 -30.19 -25.11 -18.24
C GLN A 502 -29.38 -25.33 -19.54
N ARG A 503 -29.00 -24.25 -20.24
CA ARG A 503 -28.25 -24.34 -21.49
C ARG A 503 -26.77 -23.97 -21.31
N GLY A 504 -26.26 -24.03 -20.08
CA GLY A 504 -24.83 -23.94 -19.77
C GLY A 504 -24.33 -22.53 -19.46
N GLY A 505 -25.23 -21.59 -19.17
CA GLY A 505 -24.87 -20.42 -18.38
C GLY A 505 -24.85 -20.76 -16.89
N SER A 506 -24.20 -19.95 -16.07
CA SER A 506 -24.16 -20.09 -14.61
C SER A 506 -24.38 -18.75 -13.93
N VAL A 507 -24.81 -18.76 -12.67
CA VAL A 507 -24.88 -17.55 -11.84
C VAL A 507 -23.47 -16.98 -11.65
N GLU A 508 -22.51 -17.85 -11.32
CA GLU A 508 -21.10 -17.50 -11.16
C GLU A 508 -20.57 -16.69 -12.35
N ALA A 509 -20.71 -17.17 -13.59
CA ALA A 509 -20.14 -16.47 -14.74
C ALA A 509 -20.73 -15.05 -14.91
N VAL A 510 -22.03 -14.87 -14.64
CA VAL A 510 -22.71 -13.57 -14.77
C VAL A 510 -22.35 -12.64 -13.60
N ALA A 511 -22.23 -13.19 -12.39
CA ALA A 511 -21.80 -12.42 -11.23
C ALA A 511 -20.33 -11.99 -11.35
N THR A 512 -19.42 -12.90 -11.72
CA THR A 512 -17.99 -12.58 -11.97
C THR A 512 -17.86 -11.52 -13.05
N MET A 513 -18.66 -11.58 -14.12
CA MET A 513 -18.72 -10.53 -15.15
C MET A 513 -19.13 -9.17 -14.56
N LEU A 514 -20.19 -9.13 -13.72
CA LEU A 514 -20.65 -7.89 -13.08
C LEU A 514 -19.60 -7.32 -12.11
N PHE A 515 -19.04 -8.15 -11.23
CA PHE A 515 -18.01 -7.73 -10.29
C PHE A 515 -16.78 -7.19 -11.01
N ARG A 516 -16.35 -7.86 -12.09
CA ARG A 516 -15.21 -7.40 -12.87
C ARG A 516 -15.46 -6.05 -13.53
N TRP A 517 -16.64 -5.87 -14.10
CA TRP A 517 -17.00 -4.60 -14.73
C TRP A 517 -17.09 -3.45 -13.71
N ALA A 518 -17.59 -3.75 -12.50
CA ALA A 518 -17.59 -2.79 -11.40
C ALA A 518 -16.18 -2.45 -10.90
N MET A 519 -15.30 -3.44 -10.81
CA MET A 519 -13.90 -3.27 -10.45
C MET A 519 -13.15 -2.44 -11.50
N GLU A 520 -13.30 -2.74 -12.79
CA GLU A 520 -12.65 -2.00 -13.88
C GLU A 520 -13.13 -0.54 -13.98
N SER A 521 -14.39 -0.28 -13.59
CA SER A 521 -14.99 1.06 -13.51
C SER A 521 -14.78 1.74 -12.16
N ASP A 522 -14.00 1.15 -11.25
CA ASP A 522 -13.71 1.71 -9.95
C ASP A 522 -12.56 2.71 -10.00
N GLU A 523 -12.63 3.75 -9.16
CA GLU A 523 -11.61 4.80 -9.09
C GLU A 523 -10.26 4.31 -8.56
N LEU A 524 -10.26 3.18 -7.84
CA LEU A 524 -9.08 2.61 -7.21
C LEU A 524 -8.70 1.25 -7.79
N ALA A 525 -9.68 0.36 -7.93
CA ALA A 525 -9.42 -1.00 -8.38
C ALA A 525 -9.34 -1.12 -9.92
N GLY A 526 -9.70 -0.07 -10.66
CA GLY A 526 -9.84 -0.05 -12.11
C GLY A 526 -9.02 1.02 -12.80
N ASN A 527 -9.17 1.09 -14.12
CA ASN A 527 -8.67 2.20 -14.93
C ASN A 527 -9.91 2.93 -15.45
N PRO A 528 -10.25 4.13 -14.95
CA PRO A 528 -11.48 4.84 -15.27
C PRO A 528 -11.47 5.39 -16.70
N SER A 529 -11.49 4.48 -17.67
CA SER A 529 -11.76 4.73 -19.08
C SER A 529 -13.26 4.82 -19.35
N HIS A 530 -14.07 4.31 -18.43
CA HIS A 530 -15.53 4.41 -18.45
C HIS A 530 -15.97 5.62 -17.64
N LEU A 531 -16.60 6.59 -18.31
CA LEU A 531 -17.22 7.77 -17.68
C LEU A 531 -18.30 7.31 -16.71
N ARG A 532 -17.99 7.30 -15.42
CA ARG A 532 -18.98 7.22 -14.35
C ARG A 532 -19.76 8.55 -14.36
N LEU A 533 -21.08 8.50 -14.30
CA LEU A 533 -21.90 9.72 -14.31
C LEU A 533 -21.62 10.53 -13.03
N GLU A 534 -21.36 11.84 -13.15
CA GLU A 534 -21.14 12.74 -12.00
C GLU A 534 -22.26 12.64 -10.95
N ALA A 535 -23.50 12.41 -11.39
CA ALA A 535 -24.65 12.22 -10.51
C ALA A 535 -24.55 10.96 -9.63
N PHE A 536 -23.91 9.90 -10.13
CA PHE A 536 -23.67 8.68 -9.38
C PHE A 536 -22.53 8.88 -8.36
N ASP A 537 -21.47 9.59 -8.74
CA ASP A 537 -20.39 9.93 -7.81
C ASP A 537 -20.91 10.78 -6.64
N ALA A 538 -21.74 11.79 -6.93
CA ALA A 538 -22.39 12.60 -5.91
C ALA A 538 -23.26 11.76 -4.94
N LYS A 539 -23.86 10.66 -5.42
CA LYS A 539 -24.64 9.73 -4.60
C LYS A 539 -23.73 8.83 -3.75
N ILE A 540 -22.63 8.31 -4.32
CA ILE A 540 -21.65 7.48 -3.57
C ILE A 540 -20.98 8.29 -2.46
N CYS A 541 -20.66 9.56 -2.69
CA CYS A 541 -20.03 10.42 -1.67
C CYS A 541 -20.90 10.58 -0.40
N GLN A 542 -22.22 10.40 -0.50
CA GLN A 542 -23.15 10.45 0.65
C GLN A 542 -23.23 9.14 1.43
N VAL A 543 -22.68 8.05 0.88
CA VAL A 543 -22.64 6.73 1.52
C VAL A 543 -21.37 6.65 2.37
N PRO A 544 -21.43 6.10 3.61
CA PRO A 544 -20.25 5.96 4.47
C PRO A 544 -19.13 5.14 3.80
N ALA A 545 -17.90 5.63 3.91
CA ALA A 545 -16.71 4.90 3.48
C ALA A 545 -16.47 3.67 4.36
N CYS A 546 -15.90 2.63 3.76
CA CYS A 546 -15.54 1.38 4.42
C CYS A 546 -14.21 0.86 3.87
N ARG A 547 -13.43 0.16 4.72
CA ARG A 547 -12.23 -0.56 4.30
C ARG A 547 -12.50 -1.56 3.17
N ASN A 548 -13.73 -2.08 3.07
CA ASN A 548 -14.15 -3.07 2.07
C ASN A 548 -14.65 -2.45 0.75
N ASP A 549 -14.63 -1.12 0.56
CA ASP A 549 -15.25 -0.45 -0.59
C ASP A 549 -14.67 -0.85 -1.95
N HIS A 550 -13.38 -1.15 -2.01
CA HIS A 550 -12.64 -1.39 -3.25
C HIS A 550 -12.12 -2.83 -3.36
N GLU A 551 -12.45 -3.69 -2.40
CA GLU A 551 -11.92 -5.05 -2.27
C GLU A 551 -12.75 -6.06 -3.09
N PHE A 552 -12.89 -5.81 -4.40
CA PHE A 552 -13.78 -6.59 -5.28
C PHE A 552 -13.39 -8.08 -5.37
N GLY A 553 -12.08 -8.39 -5.37
CA GLY A 553 -11.58 -9.75 -5.38
C GLY A 553 -12.04 -10.55 -4.17
N PHE A 554 -11.76 -10.00 -2.98
CA PHE A 554 -12.23 -10.52 -1.69
C PHE A 554 -13.75 -10.71 -1.67
N VAL A 555 -14.53 -9.67 -2.00
CA VAL A 555 -16.00 -9.73 -1.90
C VAL A 555 -16.61 -10.71 -2.91
N SER A 556 -16.05 -10.81 -4.13
CA SER A 556 -16.43 -11.80 -5.14
C SER A 556 -16.22 -13.23 -4.60
N GLY A 557 -15.03 -13.49 -4.02
CA GLY A 557 -14.71 -14.76 -3.37
C GLY A 557 -15.68 -15.12 -2.24
N MET A 558 -15.99 -14.15 -1.38
CA MET A 558 -16.95 -14.32 -0.28
C MET A 558 -18.40 -14.58 -0.75
N CYS A 559 -18.76 -14.16 -1.96
CA CYS A 559 -20.06 -14.50 -2.57
C CYS A 559 -20.09 -15.92 -3.18
N GLY A 560 -18.95 -16.63 -3.18
CA GLY A 560 -18.80 -17.98 -3.73
C GLY A 560 -18.39 -17.99 -5.21
N TYR A 561 -17.80 -16.89 -5.70
CA TYR A 561 -17.36 -16.76 -7.10
C TYR A 561 -15.84 -16.74 -7.21
N GLU A 562 -15.33 -16.86 -8.42
CA GLU A 562 -13.89 -16.74 -8.69
C GLU A 562 -13.34 -15.41 -8.12
N GLY A 563 -12.20 -15.52 -7.42
CA GLY A 563 -11.46 -14.36 -6.92
C GLY A 563 -11.00 -13.51 -8.09
N LEU A 564 -11.32 -12.22 -8.04
CA LEU A 564 -10.87 -11.26 -9.05
C LEU A 564 -9.56 -10.65 -8.61
N SER A 565 -8.66 -10.43 -9.57
CA SER A 565 -7.52 -9.53 -9.41
C SER A 565 -7.59 -8.49 -10.52
N PRO A 566 -7.18 -7.23 -10.27
CA PRO A 566 -7.12 -6.21 -11.31
C PRO A 566 -6.29 -6.72 -12.50
N ILE A 567 -6.74 -6.40 -13.72
CA ILE A 567 -6.02 -6.79 -14.94
C ILE A 567 -4.71 -6.02 -14.97
N LYS A 568 -3.59 -6.75 -14.87
CA LYS A 568 -2.24 -6.23 -15.10
C LYS A 568 -2.12 -5.86 -16.59
N TYR A 569 -2.06 -4.57 -16.91
CA TYR A 569 -1.87 -4.09 -18.28
C TYR A 569 -0.39 -4.01 -18.66
#